data_AF-A0A9P6U2D0-F1
#
_entry.id   AF-A0A9P6U2D0-F1
#
_cell.length_a   1.000
_cell.length_b   1.000
_cell.length_c   1.000
_cell.angle_alpha   90.00
_cell.angle_beta   90.00
_cell.angle_gamma   90.00
#
_symmetry.space_group_name_H-M   'P 1'
#
loop_
_entity.id
_entity.type
_entity.pdbx_description
1 polymer ?
#
loop_
_entity_poly.entity_id
_entity_poly.type
_entity_poly.pdbx_seq_one_letter_code
_entity_poly.pdbx_strand_id
1 'polypeptide(L)'
;MALESFGERALVFLRPRRSGKSLALSILAHFHGREHLPDYKSLFEGLAIDEDVKNNRVSPGQFFVLRFDFAAVNRSQDKKVAEHSLNLMLNRSIKQFYQTYEPYLRVSADYLIENLIKDDATASLGECANFVHNTLARVESPEDPLLRIKGIYLMADEYDSYTNDYLVPVDNSVHRKPPRGTHPDSLLKGFWASVKSGLGRGISKCYITGVTPQSLVDNTSGFNVARYVSWEPELAGFCGLTEADVAAALALDKVCRTSSEAEKHLNIMRDHYSGFNFAPNGQGPLTYNTNTCLEYLQCLVEGKPMENPLSVTNSEVSEASLRLFAESPVATRLLEEGLFSRSEQGKNVEERTIPFDNIGQTFTLTSLAGELARSKAAWLSYMVHFGGLTFCLGKKALRIPNLVVAERFGSAILHRHHANLEDVEDGLKALLERGSIDRILGLYARGMQQLDVGAQDFKKKEEDHCNSLRFTLLANVHPSLRKVDVETTMTKPSGTPGRINMLVSVPLRKQLFVLEWKSIQIDYIRIGSGSQLQRANVLAEVPDATGVLDLKFRNDKLRAGQTIKEWILSGPKDGNGPSPQEQLCEYVQSPEIAKWKKDGYTITPVLVVVVGSRHILLWNLDGDRLDGSPRLCFE
;
A
#
# COMPACT_ATOMS: atom_id res chain seq x y z
N MET A 1 -8.88 3.89 28.68
CA MET A 1 -10.29 4.32 28.72
C MET A 1 -11.01 4.28 27.37
N ALA A 2 -10.44 4.79 26.27
CA ALA A 2 -11.14 4.82 24.96
C ALA A 2 -11.67 3.44 24.49
N LEU A 3 -10.90 2.36 24.67
CA LEU A 3 -11.38 1.00 24.34
C LEU A 3 -12.55 0.53 25.22
N GLU A 4 -12.64 1.03 26.45
CA GLU A 4 -13.70 0.69 27.42
C GLU A 4 -14.97 1.52 27.21
N SER A 5 -14.90 2.66 26.51
CA SER A 5 -16.08 3.48 26.21
C SER A 5 -16.93 2.94 25.05
N PHE A 6 -16.39 2.01 24.25
CA PHE A 6 -17.18 1.32 23.25
C PHE A 6 -18.14 0.32 23.93
N GLY A 7 -19.43 0.40 23.62
CA GLY A 7 -20.45 -0.48 24.19
C GLY A 7 -20.43 -1.89 23.60
N GLU A 8 -19.75 -2.07 22.47
CA GLU A 8 -19.65 -3.34 21.77
C GLU A 8 -18.66 -4.29 22.47
N ARG A 9 -19.07 -5.56 22.62
CA ARG A 9 -18.25 -6.58 23.27
C ARG A 9 -17.15 -7.15 22.37
N ALA A 10 -17.24 -6.93 21.06
CA ALA A 10 -16.26 -7.39 20.09
C ALA A 10 -15.72 -6.20 19.30
N LEU A 11 -14.42 -5.95 19.42
CA LEU A 11 -13.73 -4.88 18.71
C LEU A 11 -12.71 -5.47 17.75
N VAL A 12 -12.69 -4.94 16.53
CA VAL A 12 -11.73 -5.30 15.48
C VAL A 12 -10.86 -4.09 15.19
N PHE A 13 -9.56 -4.25 15.40
CA PHE A 13 -8.58 -3.19 15.24
C PHE A 13 -7.52 -3.61 14.21
N LEU A 14 -7.58 -2.99 13.04
CA LEU A 14 -6.80 -3.31 11.86
C LEU A 14 -5.80 -2.21 11.52
N ARG A 15 -4.55 -2.63 11.28
CA ARG A 15 -3.45 -1.75 10.90
C ARG A 15 -2.45 -2.47 10.00
N PRO A 16 -1.63 -1.73 9.25
CA PRO A 16 -0.52 -2.31 8.51
C PRO A 16 0.39 -3.18 9.38
N ARG A 17 1.18 -4.05 8.75
CA ARG A 17 2.13 -4.89 9.49
C ARG A 17 3.11 -4.00 10.26
N ARG A 18 3.65 -4.54 11.35
CA ARG A 18 4.71 -3.89 12.15
C ARG A 18 4.33 -2.57 12.84
N SER A 19 3.05 -2.20 12.84
CA SER A 19 2.52 -1.02 13.54
C SER A 19 2.19 -1.29 15.02
N GLY A 20 2.98 -2.07 15.76
CA GLY A 20 2.80 -2.22 17.22
C GLY A 20 1.54 -2.98 17.75
N LYS A 21 0.71 -3.56 16.87
CA LYS A 21 -0.55 -4.25 17.27
C LYS A 21 -0.37 -5.32 18.37
N SER A 22 0.62 -6.20 18.23
CA SER A 22 0.89 -7.28 19.19
C SER A 22 1.35 -6.75 20.55
N LEU A 23 2.07 -5.61 20.56
CA LEU A 23 2.44 -4.91 21.80
C LEU A 23 1.21 -4.31 22.48
N ALA A 24 0.33 -3.66 21.72
CA ALA A 24 -0.94 -3.14 22.25
C ALA A 24 -1.80 -4.26 22.86
N LEU A 25 -1.89 -5.41 22.20
CA LEU A 25 -2.53 -6.60 22.76
C LEU A 25 -1.88 -7.08 24.05
N SER A 26 -0.54 -7.10 24.11
CA SER A 26 0.19 -7.47 25.32
C SER A 26 -0.12 -6.51 26.48
N ILE A 27 -0.15 -5.20 26.22
CA ILE A 27 -0.50 -4.18 27.22
C ILE A 27 -1.91 -4.44 27.77
N LEU A 28 -2.88 -4.72 26.89
CA LEU A 28 -4.25 -5.04 27.30
C LEU A 28 -4.31 -6.33 28.13
N ALA A 29 -3.58 -7.37 27.72
CA ALA A 29 -3.53 -8.63 28.45
C ALA A 29 -2.96 -8.45 29.87
N HIS A 30 -1.86 -7.72 30.01
CA HIS A 30 -1.22 -7.48 31.32
C HIS A 30 -2.04 -6.55 32.21
N PHE A 31 -2.78 -5.61 31.64
CA PHE A 31 -3.63 -4.72 32.42
C PHE A 31 -4.91 -5.43 32.88
N HIS A 32 -5.59 -6.16 31.98
CA HIS A 32 -6.90 -6.74 32.25
C HIS A 32 -6.85 -8.17 32.81
N GLY A 33 -5.77 -8.91 32.56
CA GLY A 33 -5.59 -10.30 32.96
C GLY A 33 -5.38 -10.48 34.45
N ARG A 34 -6.17 -11.36 35.05
CA ARG A 34 -6.10 -11.65 36.49
C ARG A 34 -4.75 -12.20 36.92
N GLU A 35 -4.13 -13.02 36.07
CA GLU A 35 -2.80 -13.60 36.23
C GLU A 35 -1.69 -12.55 36.35
N HIS A 36 -1.89 -11.37 35.75
CA HIS A 36 -0.93 -10.26 35.76
C HIS A 36 -1.21 -9.20 36.82
N LEU A 37 -2.27 -9.35 37.62
CA LEU A 37 -2.57 -8.41 38.69
C LEU A 37 -1.39 -8.18 39.66
N PRO A 38 -0.59 -9.19 40.04
CA PRO A 38 0.62 -8.98 40.86
C PRO A 38 1.65 -8.05 40.21
N ASP A 39 1.72 -8.01 38.88
CA ASP A 39 2.68 -7.21 38.10
C ASP A 39 2.19 -5.76 37.89
N TYR A 40 0.98 -5.41 38.36
CA TYR A 40 0.39 -4.10 38.11
C TYR A 40 1.32 -2.95 38.51
N LYS A 41 1.92 -3.05 39.69
CA LYS A 41 2.78 -1.99 40.24
C LYS A 41 4.02 -1.77 39.38
N SER A 42 4.69 -2.84 38.93
CA SER A 42 5.91 -2.72 38.13
C SER A 42 5.63 -2.24 36.70
N LEU A 43 4.46 -2.57 36.14
CA LEU A 43 4.13 -2.29 34.75
C LEU A 43 3.36 -0.98 34.54
N PHE A 44 2.55 -0.54 35.51
CA PHE A 44 1.60 0.55 35.31
C PHE A 44 1.69 1.70 36.33
N GLU A 45 2.32 1.51 37.50
CA GLU A 45 2.40 2.58 38.52
C GLU A 45 3.07 3.84 37.95
N GLY A 46 2.45 4.99 38.14
CA GLY A 46 2.94 6.28 37.64
C GLY A 46 2.67 6.56 36.16
N LEU A 47 2.08 5.62 35.41
CA LEU A 47 1.59 5.88 34.05
C LEU A 47 0.21 6.54 34.10
N ALA A 48 -0.22 7.17 33.00
CA ALA A 48 -1.52 7.82 32.91
C ALA A 48 -2.71 6.92 33.31
N ILE A 49 -2.63 5.62 33.04
CA ILE A 49 -3.69 4.66 33.40
C ILE A 49 -3.79 4.41 34.91
N ASP A 50 -2.72 4.60 35.68
CA ASP A 50 -2.71 4.45 37.14
C ASP A 50 -3.53 5.56 37.82
N GLU A 51 -3.58 6.76 37.25
CA GLU A 51 -4.49 7.81 37.71
C GLU A 51 -5.96 7.41 37.53
N ASP A 52 -6.31 6.76 36.42
CA ASP A 52 -7.67 6.30 36.18
C ASP A 52 -8.06 5.15 37.13
N VAL A 53 -7.11 4.28 37.49
CA VAL A 53 -7.31 3.22 38.49
C VAL A 53 -7.52 3.82 39.88
N LYS A 54 -6.68 4.77 40.30
CA LYS A 54 -6.83 5.48 41.60
C LYS A 54 -8.17 6.22 41.71
N ASN A 55 -8.68 6.71 40.58
CA ASN A 55 -9.98 7.39 40.50
C ASN A 55 -11.16 6.43 40.27
N ASN A 56 -10.97 5.11 40.38
CA ASN A 56 -11.99 4.07 40.18
C ASN A 56 -12.73 4.13 38.83
N ARG A 57 -12.10 4.70 37.79
CA ARG A 57 -12.69 4.75 36.44
C ARG A 57 -12.54 3.42 35.71
N VAL A 58 -11.54 2.64 36.10
CA VAL A 58 -11.18 1.34 35.53
C VAL A 58 -10.50 0.51 36.62
N SER A 59 -10.55 -0.81 36.52
CA SER A 59 -9.83 -1.70 37.44
C SER A 59 -9.02 -2.75 36.66
N PRO A 60 -7.77 -3.03 37.08
CA PRO A 60 -6.95 -4.07 36.48
C PRO A 60 -7.42 -5.48 36.89
N GLY A 61 -6.98 -6.50 36.16
CA GLY A 61 -7.15 -7.91 36.53
C GLY A 61 -8.60 -8.41 36.62
N GLN A 62 -9.52 -7.83 35.84
CA GLN A 62 -10.96 -8.15 35.85
C GLN A 62 -11.34 -9.31 34.92
N PHE A 63 -10.39 -9.95 34.23
CA PHE A 63 -10.70 -10.96 33.23
C PHE A 63 -9.75 -12.15 33.27
N PHE A 64 -10.23 -13.29 32.78
CA PHE A 64 -9.36 -14.36 32.31
C PHE A 64 -9.07 -14.14 30.82
N VAL A 65 -7.81 -13.90 30.46
CA VAL A 65 -7.37 -13.68 29.09
C VAL A 65 -7.21 -15.01 28.38
N LEU A 66 -7.95 -15.19 27.29
CA LEU A 66 -7.78 -16.31 26.36
C LEU A 66 -7.19 -15.75 25.06
N ARG A 67 -5.90 -15.98 24.83
CA ARG A 67 -5.18 -15.46 23.66
C ARG A 67 -5.01 -16.52 22.59
N PHE A 68 -5.29 -16.13 21.34
CA PHE A 68 -4.98 -16.89 20.14
C PHE A 68 -3.98 -16.11 19.29
N ASP A 69 -2.91 -16.77 18.86
CA ASP A 69 -1.91 -16.23 17.93
C ASP A 69 -1.93 -17.03 16.63
N PHE A 70 -2.51 -16.43 15.59
CA PHE A 70 -2.66 -17.07 14.29
C PHE A 70 -1.37 -16.99 13.44
N ALA A 71 -0.35 -16.25 13.88
CA ALA A 71 0.92 -16.10 13.16
C ALA A 71 1.69 -17.43 13.02
N ALA A 72 1.54 -18.33 14.00
CA ALA A 72 2.30 -19.57 14.12
C ALA A 72 1.67 -20.80 13.44
N VAL A 73 0.55 -20.64 12.72
CA VAL A 73 -0.15 -21.76 12.07
C VAL A 73 0.59 -22.21 10.81
N ASN A 74 0.76 -23.53 10.61
CA ASN A 74 1.33 -24.08 9.38
C ASN A 74 0.41 -23.78 8.19
N ARG A 75 0.90 -22.97 7.24
CA ARG A 75 0.18 -22.51 6.05
C ARG A 75 0.41 -23.42 4.83
N SER A 76 0.37 -24.73 5.06
CA SER A 76 0.57 -25.73 4.01
C SER A 76 -0.38 -25.50 2.83
N GLN A 77 0.09 -25.80 1.61
CA GLN A 77 -0.79 -25.87 0.44
C GLN A 77 -1.79 -27.04 0.55
N ASP A 78 -1.47 -28.06 1.35
CA ASP A 78 -2.42 -29.10 1.71
C ASP A 78 -3.42 -28.57 2.75
N LYS A 79 -4.66 -28.40 2.30
CA LYS A 79 -5.77 -27.85 3.08
C LYS A 79 -6.10 -28.68 4.33
N LYS A 80 -5.91 -30.00 4.30
CA LYS A 80 -6.16 -30.86 5.47
C LYS A 80 -5.08 -30.68 6.52
N VAL A 81 -3.82 -30.55 6.08
CA VAL A 81 -2.69 -30.25 6.98
C VAL A 81 -2.86 -28.87 7.61
N ALA A 82 -3.27 -27.87 6.81
CA ALA A 82 -3.57 -26.53 7.29
C ALA A 82 -4.72 -26.51 8.32
N GLU A 83 -5.83 -27.20 8.03
CA GLU A 83 -6.97 -27.33 8.95
C GLU A 83 -6.55 -27.99 10.26
N HIS A 84 -5.84 -29.11 10.18
CA HIS A 84 -5.37 -29.84 11.35
C HIS A 84 -4.42 -28.97 12.20
N SER A 85 -3.49 -28.25 11.57
CA SER A 85 -2.59 -27.33 12.26
C SER A 85 -3.34 -26.19 12.94
N LEU A 86 -4.34 -25.60 12.27
CA LEU A 86 -5.17 -24.54 12.83
C LEU A 86 -5.93 -25.06 14.06
N ASN A 87 -6.57 -26.22 13.93
CA ASN A 87 -7.30 -26.86 15.01
C ASN A 87 -6.41 -27.17 16.23
N LEU A 88 -5.19 -27.69 15.99
CA LEU A 88 -4.21 -27.93 17.04
C LEU A 88 -3.78 -26.65 17.77
N MET A 89 -3.55 -25.55 17.03
CA MET A 89 -3.18 -24.25 17.62
C MET A 89 -4.29 -23.73 18.52
N LEU A 90 -5.54 -23.76 18.05
CA LEU A 90 -6.70 -23.32 18.83
C LEU A 90 -6.84 -24.14 20.13
N ASN A 91 -6.79 -25.47 20.03
CA ASN A 91 -6.87 -26.35 21.19
C ASN A 91 -5.68 -26.16 22.14
N ARG A 92 -4.46 -25.94 21.63
CA ARG A 92 -3.29 -25.66 22.47
C ARG A 92 -3.50 -24.39 23.31
N SER A 93 -4.07 -23.34 22.71
CA SER A 93 -4.35 -22.08 23.39
C SER A 93 -5.39 -22.28 24.53
N ILE A 94 -6.42 -23.10 24.30
CA ILE A 94 -7.43 -23.42 25.32
C ILE A 94 -6.82 -24.28 26.45
N LYS A 95 -5.95 -25.25 26.12
CA LYS A 95 -5.22 -26.03 27.14
C LYS A 95 -4.35 -25.15 28.02
N GLN A 96 -3.60 -24.23 27.41
CA GLN A 96 -2.77 -23.28 28.14
C GLN A 96 -3.61 -22.37 29.03
N PHE A 97 -4.78 -21.93 28.57
CA PHE A 97 -5.72 -21.17 29.39
C PHE A 97 -6.14 -21.94 30.66
N TYR A 98 -6.48 -23.23 30.56
CA TYR A 98 -6.81 -24.02 31.74
C TYR A 98 -5.63 -24.16 32.71
N GLN A 99 -4.42 -24.33 32.19
CA GLN A 99 -3.21 -24.38 33.02
C GLN A 99 -2.95 -23.06 33.73
N THR A 100 -3.05 -21.92 33.03
CA THR A 100 -2.86 -20.58 33.60
C THR A 100 -3.85 -20.29 34.71
N TYR A 101 -5.12 -20.68 34.54
CA TYR A 101 -6.19 -20.35 35.50
C TYR A 101 -6.58 -21.48 36.44
N GLU A 102 -5.86 -22.60 36.46
CA GLU A 102 -6.07 -23.70 37.42
C GLU A 102 -6.26 -23.22 38.88
N PRO A 103 -5.47 -22.26 39.41
CA PRO A 103 -5.67 -21.76 40.77
C PRO A 103 -7.04 -21.13 41.04
N TYR A 104 -7.74 -20.74 39.98
CA TYR A 104 -9.01 -20.02 40.01
C TYR A 104 -10.21 -20.88 39.60
N LEU A 105 -10.00 -21.88 38.75
CA LEU A 105 -11.08 -22.67 38.13
C LEU A 105 -11.67 -23.75 39.05
N ARG A 106 -11.14 -23.89 40.28
CA ARG A 106 -11.62 -24.83 41.35
C ARG A 106 -11.57 -26.31 40.96
N VAL A 107 -10.99 -26.63 39.81
CA VAL A 107 -10.82 -27.95 39.22
C VAL A 107 -9.44 -27.98 38.57
N SER A 108 -8.74 -29.10 38.68
CA SER A 108 -7.39 -29.26 38.09
C SER A 108 -7.41 -29.05 36.58
N ALA A 109 -6.36 -28.46 36.02
CA ALA A 109 -6.23 -28.27 34.58
C ALA A 109 -6.30 -29.60 33.82
N ASP A 110 -5.66 -30.66 34.32
CA ASP A 110 -5.64 -31.98 33.67
C ASP A 110 -7.05 -32.54 33.48
N TYR A 111 -7.90 -32.48 34.50
CA TYR A 111 -9.31 -32.86 34.39
C TYR A 111 -10.05 -32.05 33.31
N LEU A 112 -9.87 -30.72 33.27
CA LEU A 112 -10.52 -29.89 32.26
C LEU A 112 -10.01 -30.21 30.85
N ILE A 113 -8.72 -30.47 30.71
CA ILE A 113 -8.10 -30.86 29.44
C ILE A 113 -8.64 -32.20 28.96
N GLU A 114 -8.71 -33.21 29.83
CA GLU A 114 -9.20 -34.55 29.50
C GLU A 114 -10.69 -34.57 29.15
N ASN A 115 -11.50 -33.77 29.86
CA ASN A 115 -12.96 -33.84 29.74
C ASN A 115 -13.56 -32.83 28.78
N LEU A 116 -12.98 -31.63 28.66
CA LEU A 116 -13.57 -30.51 27.90
C LEU A 116 -12.87 -30.25 26.56
N ILE A 117 -11.60 -30.65 26.39
CA ILE A 117 -10.95 -30.55 25.07
C ILE A 117 -11.43 -31.68 24.18
N LYS A 118 -11.91 -31.32 22.99
CA LYS A 118 -12.41 -32.22 21.95
C LYS A 118 -11.46 -32.19 20.76
N ASP A 119 -11.65 -33.15 19.85
CA ASP A 119 -10.95 -33.15 18.56
C ASP A 119 -11.27 -31.91 17.74
N ASP A 120 -12.46 -31.34 17.87
CA ASP A 120 -12.84 -30.05 17.28
C ASP A 120 -12.61 -28.90 18.27
N ALA A 121 -11.78 -27.94 17.89
CA ALA A 121 -11.49 -26.76 18.70
C ALA A 121 -12.69 -25.82 18.84
N THR A 122 -13.63 -25.84 17.89
CA THR A 122 -14.86 -25.04 17.97
C THR A 122 -15.71 -25.49 19.16
N ALA A 123 -15.91 -26.81 19.30
CA ALA A 123 -16.57 -27.40 20.45
C ALA A 123 -15.81 -27.14 21.76
N SER A 124 -14.48 -27.32 21.74
CA SER A 124 -13.62 -27.08 22.91
C SER A 124 -13.74 -25.65 23.45
N LEU A 125 -13.81 -24.64 22.56
CA LEU A 125 -14.03 -23.24 22.95
C LEU A 125 -15.41 -23.05 23.60
N GLY A 126 -16.45 -23.68 23.05
CA GLY A 126 -17.80 -23.63 23.60
C GLY A 126 -17.88 -24.19 25.01
N GLU A 127 -17.25 -25.36 25.25
CA GLU A 127 -17.14 -25.97 26.58
C GLU A 127 -16.36 -25.08 27.56
N CYS A 128 -15.24 -24.50 27.11
CA CYS A 128 -14.45 -23.57 27.92
C CYS A 128 -15.27 -22.35 28.37
N ALA A 129 -15.95 -21.69 27.44
CA ALA A 129 -16.79 -20.53 27.74
C ALA A 129 -17.93 -20.89 28.71
N ASN A 130 -18.62 -22.00 28.47
CA ASN A 130 -19.69 -22.48 29.35
C ASN A 130 -19.17 -22.82 30.75
N PHE A 131 -18.01 -23.48 30.85
CA PHE A 131 -17.40 -23.82 32.13
C PHE A 131 -17.07 -22.55 32.94
N VAL A 132 -16.38 -21.58 32.33
CA VAL A 132 -16.06 -20.31 33.01
C VAL A 132 -17.33 -19.57 33.41
N HIS A 133 -18.35 -19.51 32.54
CA HIS A 133 -19.63 -18.90 32.87
C HIS A 133 -20.27 -19.53 34.13
N ASN A 134 -20.35 -20.86 34.17
CA ASN A 134 -20.95 -21.59 35.28
C ASN A 134 -20.15 -21.45 36.57
N THR A 135 -18.82 -21.42 36.48
CA THR A 135 -17.93 -21.22 37.63
C THR A 135 -18.15 -19.84 38.24
N LEU A 136 -18.21 -18.79 37.42
CA LEU A 136 -18.44 -17.42 37.88
C LEU A 136 -19.87 -17.20 38.40
N ALA A 137 -20.87 -17.86 37.81
CA ALA A 137 -22.26 -17.77 38.26
C ALA A 137 -22.52 -18.38 39.65
N ARG A 138 -21.62 -19.24 40.15
CA ARG A 138 -21.69 -19.87 41.48
C ARG A 138 -20.92 -19.10 42.56
N VAL A 139 -20.41 -17.91 42.24
CA VAL A 139 -19.68 -17.07 43.19
C VAL A 139 -20.69 -16.27 44.01
N GLU A 140 -20.87 -16.66 45.27
CA GLU A 140 -21.81 -16.00 46.20
C GLU A 140 -21.10 -15.16 47.27
N SER A 141 -19.87 -15.53 47.65
CA SER A 141 -19.13 -14.87 48.73
C SER A 141 -18.50 -13.55 48.26
N PRO A 142 -18.69 -12.44 49.02
CA PRO A 142 -18.01 -11.17 48.77
C PRO A 142 -16.48 -11.23 48.85
N GLU A 143 -15.93 -12.24 49.51
CA GLU A 143 -14.47 -12.43 49.69
C GLU A 143 -13.85 -13.31 48.59
N ASP A 144 -14.67 -13.91 47.73
CA ASP A 144 -14.17 -14.80 46.69
C ASP A 144 -13.33 -14.02 45.66
N PRO A 145 -12.10 -14.48 45.34
CA PRO A 145 -11.24 -13.81 44.37
C PRO A 145 -11.86 -13.71 42.97
N LEU A 146 -12.87 -14.54 42.66
CA LEU A 146 -13.60 -14.54 41.39
C LEU A 146 -14.70 -13.48 41.30
N LEU A 147 -15.12 -12.86 42.41
CA LEU A 147 -16.25 -11.92 42.42
C LEU A 147 -16.06 -10.73 41.47
N ARG A 148 -14.80 -10.30 41.29
CA ARG A 148 -14.43 -9.19 40.42
C ARG A 148 -14.14 -9.61 38.97
N ILE A 149 -14.16 -10.91 38.68
CA ILE A 149 -13.89 -11.45 37.36
C ILE A 149 -15.15 -11.36 36.51
N LYS A 150 -15.04 -10.64 35.40
CA LYS A 150 -16.15 -10.38 34.48
C LYS A 150 -16.37 -11.51 33.48
N GLY A 151 -15.42 -12.43 33.32
CA GLY A 151 -15.44 -13.52 32.33
C GLY A 151 -14.15 -13.60 31.53
N ILE A 152 -14.23 -14.24 30.36
CA ILE A 152 -13.10 -14.35 29.43
C ILE A 152 -12.95 -13.06 28.62
N TYR A 153 -11.75 -12.52 28.56
CA TYR A 153 -11.34 -11.55 27.54
C TYR A 153 -10.60 -12.32 26.44
N LEU A 154 -11.30 -12.60 25.35
CA LEU A 154 -10.72 -13.28 24.21
C LEU A 154 -9.90 -12.28 23.38
N MET A 155 -8.66 -12.64 23.08
CA MET A 155 -7.76 -11.84 22.25
C MET A 155 -7.29 -12.67 21.06
N ALA A 156 -7.44 -12.17 19.84
CA ALA A 156 -7.01 -12.86 18.63
C ALA A 156 -6.03 -11.97 17.85
N ASP A 157 -4.77 -12.39 17.80
CA ASP A 157 -3.73 -11.71 17.04
C ASP A 157 -3.50 -12.34 15.68
N GLU A 158 -3.15 -11.50 14.71
CA GLU A 158 -2.93 -11.87 13.30
C GLU A 158 -4.02 -12.78 12.71
N TYR A 159 -5.29 -12.53 13.06
CA TYR A 159 -6.42 -13.40 12.72
C TYR A 159 -6.59 -13.64 11.21
N ASP A 160 -6.12 -12.71 10.38
CA ASP A 160 -6.18 -12.70 8.93
C ASP A 160 -4.90 -13.23 8.27
N SER A 161 -3.88 -13.62 9.06
CA SER A 161 -2.61 -14.17 8.54
C SER A 161 -2.82 -15.41 7.68
N TYR A 162 -3.81 -16.24 8.02
CA TYR A 162 -4.16 -17.41 7.21
C TYR A 162 -4.73 -16.98 5.85
N THR A 163 -5.71 -16.08 5.84
CA THR A 163 -6.37 -15.66 4.60
C THR A 163 -5.47 -14.86 3.69
N ASN A 164 -4.58 -14.02 4.25
CA ASN A 164 -3.69 -13.12 3.51
C ASN A 164 -2.82 -13.87 2.47
N ASP A 165 -2.41 -15.10 2.77
CA ASP A 165 -1.56 -15.91 1.88
C ASP A 165 -2.35 -16.60 0.75
N TYR A 166 -3.68 -16.69 0.87
CA TYR A 166 -4.56 -17.20 -0.19
C TYR A 166 -5.26 -16.07 -0.95
N LEU A 167 -4.93 -14.79 -0.68
CA LEU A 167 -5.46 -13.64 -1.41
C LEU A 167 -4.81 -13.54 -2.77
N VAL A 168 -5.34 -14.30 -3.72
CA VAL A 168 -5.13 -14.05 -5.14
C VAL A 168 -6.41 -13.39 -5.66
N PRO A 169 -6.39 -12.08 -6.00
CA PRO A 169 -7.43 -11.46 -6.80
C PRO A 169 -7.66 -12.32 -8.01
N VAL A 170 -8.94 -12.55 -8.32
CA VAL A 170 -9.34 -13.30 -9.49
C VAL A 170 -8.76 -12.57 -10.69
N ASP A 171 -7.75 -13.17 -11.32
CA ASP A 171 -7.28 -12.73 -12.60
C ASP A 171 -8.45 -12.78 -13.58
N ASN A 172 -8.66 -11.70 -14.33
CA ASN A 172 -9.63 -11.68 -15.43
C ASN A 172 -9.26 -12.68 -16.53
N SER A 173 -8.01 -13.19 -16.57
CA SER A 173 -7.52 -14.10 -17.60
C SER A 173 -7.45 -15.58 -17.21
N VAL A 174 -7.61 -15.95 -15.93
CA VAL A 174 -7.60 -17.37 -15.51
C VAL A 174 -8.65 -17.61 -14.45
N HIS A 175 -9.54 -18.58 -14.71
CA HIS A 175 -10.68 -19.03 -13.90
C HIS A 175 -10.36 -19.58 -12.49
N ARG A 176 -9.30 -19.11 -11.81
CA ARG A 176 -9.08 -19.42 -10.40
C ARG A 176 -10.01 -18.56 -9.55
N LYS A 177 -11.27 -19.01 -9.42
CA LYS A 177 -12.06 -18.67 -8.23
C LYS A 177 -11.16 -18.94 -7.01
N PRO A 178 -11.07 -18.03 -6.01
CA PRO A 178 -10.56 -18.44 -4.71
C PRO A 178 -11.35 -19.69 -4.32
N PRO A 179 -10.72 -20.75 -3.82
CA PRO A 179 -11.45 -21.96 -3.46
C PRO A 179 -12.35 -21.64 -2.26
N ARG A 180 -13.52 -21.06 -2.50
CA ARG A 180 -14.52 -20.84 -1.45
C ARG A 180 -14.98 -22.20 -0.95
N GLY A 181 -14.93 -22.39 0.36
CA GLY A 181 -15.30 -23.66 1.00
C GLY A 181 -14.14 -24.64 1.17
N THR A 182 -12.94 -24.14 1.51
CA THR A 182 -11.88 -25.03 2.01
C THR A 182 -12.20 -25.50 3.44
N HIS A 183 -11.68 -26.66 3.82
CA HIS A 183 -11.74 -27.20 5.17
C HIS A 183 -11.31 -26.19 6.28
N PRO A 184 -10.19 -25.44 6.12
CA PRO A 184 -9.81 -24.37 7.05
C PRO A 184 -10.80 -23.20 7.15
N ASP A 185 -11.42 -22.78 6.04
CA ASP A 185 -12.42 -21.69 6.07
C ASP A 185 -13.66 -22.11 6.88
N SER A 186 -14.10 -23.36 6.74
CA SER A 186 -15.19 -23.89 7.56
C SER A 186 -14.86 -23.93 9.05
N LEU A 187 -13.62 -24.29 9.41
CA LEU A 187 -13.16 -24.28 10.79
C LEU A 187 -13.13 -22.85 11.37
N LEU A 188 -12.59 -21.87 10.63
CA LEU A 188 -12.59 -20.45 11.05
C LEU A 188 -14.01 -19.92 11.20
N LYS A 189 -14.91 -20.27 10.28
CA LYS A 189 -16.34 -19.89 10.36
C LYS A 189 -17.00 -20.47 11.60
N GLY A 190 -16.76 -21.76 11.89
CA GLY A 190 -17.24 -22.41 13.11
C GLY A 190 -16.69 -21.75 14.37
N PHE A 191 -15.38 -21.53 14.42
CA PHE A 191 -14.70 -20.86 15.52
C PHE A 191 -15.30 -19.48 15.83
N TRP A 192 -15.43 -18.59 14.84
CA TRP A 192 -16.01 -17.26 15.07
C TRP A 192 -17.49 -17.30 15.43
N ALA A 193 -18.25 -18.28 14.92
CA ALA A 193 -19.63 -18.50 15.35
C ALA A 193 -19.70 -18.92 16.83
N SER A 194 -18.75 -19.76 17.29
CA SER A 194 -18.61 -20.15 18.69
C SER A 194 -18.18 -18.98 19.59
N VAL A 195 -17.24 -18.14 19.13
CA VAL A 195 -16.92 -16.88 19.83
C VAL A 195 -18.17 -16.02 19.98
N LYS A 196 -18.94 -15.84 18.92
CA LYS A 196 -20.17 -15.04 18.94
C LYS A 196 -21.21 -15.61 19.90
N SER A 197 -21.41 -16.93 19.95
CA SER A 197 -22.38 -17.54 20.86
C SER A 197 -21.93 -17.47 22.33
N GLY A 198 -20.62 -17.49 22.58
CA GLY A 198 -20.03 -17.29 23.89
C GLY A 198 -20.03 -15.84 24.38
N LEU A 199 -20.18 -14.84 23.50
CA LEU A 199 -20.23 -13.42 23.89
C LEU A 199 -21.44 -13.14 24.79
N GLY A 200 -21.19 -12.71 26.03
CA GLY A 200 -22.19 -12.56 27.07
C GLY A 200 -22.50 -13.83 27.87
N ARG A 201 -21.90 -14.96 27.51
CA ARG A 201 -22.09 -16.27 28.14
C ARG A 201 -20.74 -16.96 28.31
N GLY A 202 -19.90 -16.37 29.16
CA GLY A 202 -18.54 -16.84 29.45
C GLY A 202 -17.46 -15.98 28.79
N ILE A 203 -17.65 -15.58 27.54
CA ILE A 203 -16.79 -14.59 26.88
C ILE A 203 -17.40 -13.21 27.07
N SER A 204 -16.70 -12.34 27.77
CA SER A 204 -17.22 -11.01 28.11
C SER A 204 -16.75 -9.93 27.14
N LYS A 205 -15.53 -10.08 26.64
CA LYS A 205 -14.96 -9.21 25.60
C LYS A 205 -14.16 -10.00 24.59
N CYS A 206 -14.09 -9.48 23.37
CA CYS A 206 -13.28 -9.98 22.28
C CYS A 206 -12.53 -8.81 21.63
N TYR A 207 -11.21 -8.92 21.50
CA TYR A 207 -10.37 -7.95 20.81
C TYR A 207 -9.56 -8.65 19.73
N ILE A 208 -9.74 -8.22 18.48
CA ILE A 208 -9.18 -8.87 17.30
C ILE A 208 -8.23 -7.90 16.60
N THR A 209 -7.01 -8.34 16.32
CA THR A 209 -6.02 -7.57 15.57
C THR A 209 -5.59 -8.30 14.31
N GLY A 210 -5.36 -7.52 13.25
CA GLY A 210 -4.94 -8.03 11.95
C GLY A 210 -4.56 -6.91 11.00
N VAL A 211 -4.41 -7.24 9.73
CA VAL A 211 -4.13 -6.25 8.67
C VAL A 211 -5.41 -5.86 7.94
N THR A 212 -6.22 -6.83 7.55
CA THR A 212 -7.39 -6.64 6.67
C THR A 212 -8.68 -7.09 7.36
N PRO A 213 -9.85 -6.60 6.92
CA PRO A 213 -11.16 -7.05 7.41
C PRO A 213 -11.63 -8.35 6.76
N GLN A 214 -10.90 -8.83 5.75
CA GLN A 214 -11.47 -9.69 4.72
C GLN A 214 -11.84 -11.09 5.22
N SER A 215 -11.01 -11.69 6.08
CA SER A 215 -11.31 -13.00 6.68
C SER A 215 -12.64 -12.98 7.44
N LEU A 216 -12.91 -11.93 8.23
CA LEU A 216 -14.17 -11.82 8.95
C LEU A 216 -15.34 -11.50 8.00
N VAL A 217 -15.14 -10.64 7.00
CA VAL A 217 -16.22 -10.24 6.07
C VAL A 217 -16.61 -11.37 5.11
N ASP A 218 -15.63 -12.03 4.49
CA ASP A 218 -15.87 -13.04 3.45
C ASP A 218 -16.14 -14.45 4.03
N ASN A 219 -15.46 -14.83 5.13
CA ASN A 219 -15.63 -16.17 5.71
C ASN A 219 -16.68 -16.23 6.82
N THR A 220 -17.11 -15.08 7.36
CA THR A 220 -18.15 -15.05 8.40
C THR A 220 -19.34 -14.20 7.94
N SER A 221 -20.37 -14.87 7.42
CA SER A 221 -21.73 -14.29 7.42
C SER A 221 -22.27 -14.05 8.86
N GLY A 222 -21.43 -14.26 9.88
CA GLY A 222 -21.81 -14.56 11.26
C GLY A 222 -21.21 -13.65 12.31
N PHE A 223 -20.04 -13.01 12.12
CA PHE A 223 -19.43 -12.16 13.17
C PHE A 223 -19.79 -10.66 13.04
N ASN A 224 -21.01 -10.37 12.59
CA ASN A 224 -21.57 -9.01 12.47
C ASN A 224 -21.77 -8.25 13.80
N VAL A 225 -21.35 -8.85 14.92
CA VAL A 225 -21.38 -8.24 16.26
C VAL A 225 -20.13 -7.40 16.54
N ALA A 226 -19.12 -7.49 15.68
CA ALA A 226 -17.89 -6.74 15.83
C ALA A 226 -18.01 -5.29 15.35
N ARG A 227 -17.42 -4.37 16.12
CA ARG A 227 -17.18 -2.99 15.70
C ARG A 227 -15.76 -2.83 15.19
N TYR A 228 -15.62 -2.29 13.99
CA TYR A 228 -14.32 -1.89 13.45
C TYR A 228 -13.94 -0.53 13.99
N VAL A 229 -12.90 -0.49 14.81
CA VAL A 229 -12.45 0.71 15.53
C VAL A 229 -11.14 1.27 15.00
N SER A 230 -10.64 0.70 13.90
CA SER A 230 -9.38 1.09 13.27
C SER A 230 -9.37 2.57 12.91
N TRP A 231 -10.48 3.18 12.51
CA TRP A 231 -10.48 4.57 12.05
C TRP A 231 -10.86 5.59 13.13
N GLU A 232 -10.99 5.16 14.38
CA GLU A 232 -11.31 6.04 15.50
C GLU A 232 -10.08 6.91 15.88
N PRO A 233 -10.19 8.25 15.87
CA PRO A 233 -9.06 9.15 16.17
C PRO A 233 -8.42 8.89 17.54
N GLU A 234 -9.23 8.55 18.53
CA GLU A 234 -8.80 8.26 19.91
C GLU A 234 -7.89 7.03 20.00
N LEU A 235 -7.98 6.12 19.03
CA LEU A 235 -7.15 4.92 18.95
C LEU A 235 -5.98 5.05 17.97
N ALA A 236 -5.83 6.20 17.30
CA ALA A 236 -4.79 6.38 16.28
C ALA A 236 -3.37 6.22 16.87
N GLY A 237 -3.15 6.62 18.13
CA GLY A 237 -1.86 6.48 18.82
C GLY A 237 -1.51 5.06 19.29
N PHE A 238 -2.43 4.09 19.24
CA PHE A 238 -2.16 2.73 19.75
C PHE A 238 -1.11 1.94 18.93
N CYS A 239 -0.74 2.42 17.74
CA CYS A 239 -0.06 1.60 16.74
C CYS A 239 1.00 2.34 15.93
N GLY A 240 1.74 3.20 16.61
CA GLY A 240 2.90 3.87 16.05
C GLY A 240 3.52 4.77 17.10
N LEU A 241 4.73 5.25 16.83
CA LEU A 241 5.37 6.24 17.67
C LEU A 241 4.95 7.63 17.18
N THR A 242 4.67 8.55 18.10
CA THR A 242 4.52 9.96 17.76
C THR A 242 5.89 10.59 17.50
N GLU A 243 5.91 11.78 16.90
CA GLU A 243 7.15 12.54 16.75
C GLU A 243 7.83 12.84 18.10
N ALA A 244 7.03 13.08 19.14
CA ALA A 244 7.52 13.27 20.50
C ALA A 244 8.20 12.01 21.07
N ASP A 245 7.64 10.83 20.82
CA ASP A 245 8.24 9.56 21.26
C ASP A 245 9.60 9.34 20.59
N VAL A 246 9.70 9.59 19.28
CA VAL A 246 10.94 9.45 18.51
C VAL A 246 11.98 10.48 18.95
N ALA A 247 11.58 11.73 19.12
CA ALA A 247 12.47 12.79 19.61
C ALA A 247 13.01 12.49 21.01
N ALA A 248 12.15 12.00 21.92
CA ALA A 248 12.55 11.61 23.27
C ALA A 248 13.55 10.43 23.25
N ALA A 249 13.32 9.43 22.38
CA ALA A 249 14.25 8.31 22.22
C ALA A 249 15.62 8.76 21.68
N LEU A 250 15.65 9.67 20.70
CA LEU A 250 16.88 10.23 20.15
C LEU A 250 17.64 11.11 21.15
N ALA A 251 16.92 11.76 22.08
CA ALA A 251 17.53 12.59 23.12
C ALA A 251 18.21 11.79 24.25
N LEU A 252 18.11 10.46 24.25
CA LEU A 252 18.82 9.63 25.21
C LEU A 252 20.32 9.64 24.92
N ASP A 253 21.15 9.86 25.94
CA ASP A 253 22.62 9.94 25.82
C ASP A 253 23.27 8.70 25.15
N LYS A 254 22.62 7.54 25.25
CA LYS A 254 23.06 6.29 24.62
C LYS A 254 22.73 6.19 23.12
N VAL A 255 21.87 7.07 22.60
CA VAL A 255 21.41 7.09 21.21
C VAL A 255 22.10 8.20 20.42
N CYS A 256 22.01 9.45 20.89
CA CYS A 256 22.72 10.58 20.29
C CYS A 256 23.48 11.36 21.36
N ARG A 257 24.66 11.88 21.02
CA ARG A 257 25.52 12.61 21.96
C ARG A 257 25.21 14.09 22.01
N THR A 258 24.56 14.62 20.97
CA THR A 258 24.28 16.06 20.84
C THR A 258 22.87 16.28 20.29
N SER A 259 22.26 17.42 20.63
CA SER A 259 20.96 17.81 20.09
C SER A 259 20.98 18.00 18.57
N SER A 260 22.11 18.43 17.99
CA SER A 260 22.26 18.58 16.54
C SER A 260 22.25 17.23 15.82
N GLU A 261 22.83 16.19 16.43
CA GLU A 261 22.80 14.82 15.90
C GLU A 261 21.39 14.24 16.00
N ALA A 262 20.73 14.42 17.15
CA ALA A 262 19.33 14.01 17.34
C ALA A 262 18.41 14.66 16.30
N GLU A 263 18.54 15.96 16.04
CA GLU A 263 17.74 16.67 15.04
C GLU A 263 17.99 16.13 13.62
N LYS A 264 19.25 15.83 13.26
CA LYS A 264 19.59 15.21 11.97
C LYS A 264 18.88 13.86 11.80
N HIS A 265 18.93 13.00 12.82
CA HIS A 265 18.28 11.69 12.77
C HIS A 265 16.76 11.79 12.78
N LEU A 266 16.19 12.74 13.54
CA LEU A 266 14.75 13.00 13.54
C LEU A 266 14.26 13.39 12.15
N ASN A 267 14.98 14.25 11.43
CA ASN A 267 14.67 14.61 10.04
C ASN A 267 14.69 13.39 9.10
N ILE A 268 15.71 12.52 9.21
CA ILE A 268 15.78 11.27 8.44
C ILE A 268 14.56 10.39 8.73
N MET A 269 14.27 10.13 10.01
CA MET A 269 13.15 9.28 10.41
C MET A 269 11.81 9.89 10.01
N ARG A 270 11.66 11.22 10.02
CA ARG A 270 10.45 11.91 9.58
C ARG A 270 10.17 11.65 8.10
N ASP A 271 11.18 11.74 7.26
CA ASP A 271 11.01 11.55 5.81
C ASP A 271 10.77 10.09 5.41
N HIS A 272 11.34 9.14 6.16
CA HIS A 272 11.39 7.73 5.80
C HIS A 272 10.38 6.87 6.55
N TYR A 273 10.07 7.17 7.80
CA TYR A 273 9.30 6.27 8.69
C TYR A 273 8.01 6.87 9.24
N SER A 274 7.84 8.20 9.17
CA SER A 274 6.63 8.90 9.60
C SER A 274 5.52 8.88 8.54
N GLY A 275 4.46 9.65 8.79
CA GLY A 275 3.46 10.03 7.80
C GLY A 275 2.16 9.23 7.85
N PHE A 276 2.08 8.17 8.66
CA PHE A 276 0.86 7.39 8.80
C PHE A 276 -0.19 8.13 9.65
N ASN A 277 -1.35 8.39 9.04
CA ASN A 277 -2.59 8.76 9.70
C ASN A 277 -3.69 7.75 9.37
N PHE A 278 -4.36 7.27 10.40
CA PHE A 278 -5.38 6.24 10.27
C PHE A 278 -6.79 6.70 10.58
N ALA A 279 -6.96 8.00 10.87
CA ALA A 279 -8.26 8.60 11.08
C ALA A 279 -8.70 9.35 9.81
N PRO A 280 -9.92 9.13 9.30
CA PRO A 280 -10.47 9.89 8.19
C PRO A 280 -10.39 11.40 8.44
N ASN A 281 -10.11 12.16 7.38
CA ASN A 281 -9.85 13.61 7.42
C ASN A 281 -8.63 14.02 8.29
N GLY A 282 -7.81 13.06 8.71
CA GLY A 282 -6.57 13.28 9.45
C GLY A 282 -6.79 13.80 10.87
N GLN A 283 -7.87 13.38 11.52
CA GLN A 283 -8.22 13.82 12.88
C GLN A 283 -7.35 13.18 13.99
N GLY A 284 -6.46 12.23 13.64
CA GLY A 284 -5.49 11.62 14.54
C GLY A 284 -4.07 12.15 14.34
N PRO A 285 -3.12 11.85 15.25
CA PRO A 285 -1.72 12.21 15.10
C PRO A 285 -1.09 11.49 13.89
N LEU A 286 -0.06 12.13 13.32
CA LEU A 286 0.89 11.41 12.47
C LEU A 286 1.70 10.44 13.31
N THR A 287 1.85 9.23 12.80
CA THR A 287 2.55 8.15 13.48
C THR A 287 3.67 7.63 12.61
N TYR A 288 4.72 7.19 13.29
CA TYR A 288 5.86 6.51 12.72
C TYR A 288 5.66 5.01 12.86
N ASN A 289 6.18 4.24 11.91
CA ASN A 289 6.24 2.80 12.05
C ASN A 289 7.12 2.39 13.23
N THR A 290 6.56 1.68 14.19
CA THR A 290 7.26 1.28 15.41
C THR A 290 8.47 0.41 15.13
N ASN A 291 8.33 -0.66 14.33
CA ASN A 291 9.43 -1.59 14.08
C ASN A 291 10.60 -0.91 13.38
N THR A 292 10.33 -0.17 12.30
CA THR A 292 11.37 0.52 11.54
C THR A 292 12.08 1.57 12.38
N CYS A 293 11.35 2.29 13.24
CA CYS A 293 11.97 3.23 14.18
C CYS A 293 12.87 2.52 15.19
N LEU A 294 12.42 1.40 15.77
CA LEU A 294 13.21 0.64 16.73
C LEU A 294 14.46 0.04 16.10
N GLU A 295 14.36 -0.49 14.87
CA GLU A 295 15.51 -0.97 14.09
C GLU A 295 16.52 0.17 13.86
N TYR A 296 16.05 1.36 13.45
CA TYR A 296 16.91 2.51 13.24
C TYR A 296 17.60 2.99 14.52
N LEU A 297 16.84 3.10 15.63
CA LEU A 297 17.39 3.50 16.93
C LEU A 297 18.41 2.48 17.44
N GLN A 298 18.17 1.18 17.23
CA GLN A 298 19.12 0.12 17.58
C GLN A 298 20.43 0.26 16.79
N CYS A 299 20.37 0.55 15.49
CA CYS A 299 21.55 0.84 14.66
C CYS A 299 22.39 2.00 15.22
N LEU A 300 21.75 3.06 15.74
CA LEU A 300 22.45 4.18 16.36
C LEU A 300 23.15 3.76 17.66
N VAL A 301 22.45 3.03 18.53
CA VAL A 301 22.99 2.52 19.81
C VAL A 301 24.20 1.61 19.57
N GLU A 302 24.17 0.79 18.52
CA GLU A 302 25.27 -0.12 18.17
C GLU A 302 26.46 0.56 17.46
N GLY A 303 26.35 1.86 17.14
CA GLY A 303 27.37 2.58 16.35
C GLY A 303 27.47 2.09 14.90
N LYS A 304 26.41 1.47 14.38
CA LYS A 304 26.30 0.95 13.01
C LYS A 304 25.15 1.65 12.29
N PRO A 305 25.27 2.95 12.00
CA PRO A 305 24.19 3.70 11.37
C PRO A 305 23.82 3.05 10.02
N MET A 306 22.52 2.91 9.79
CA MET A 306 21.98 2.28 8.58
C MET A 306 22.49 3.02 7.33
N GLU A 307 23.20 2.32 6.44
CA GLU A 307 23.80 2.92 5.23
C GLU A 307 22.74 3.52 4.29
N ASN A 308 21.57 2.89 4.24
CA ASN A 308 20.44 3.36 3.44
C ASN A 308 19.13 3.29 4.26
N PRO A 309 18.59 4.45 4.71
CA PRO A 309 17.32 4.51 5.44
C PRO A 309 16.10 3.94 4.69
N LEU A 310 16.21 3.71 3.37
CA LEU A 310 15.17 3.06 2.57
C LEU A 310 15.22 1.53 2.65
N SER A 311 16.38 0.95 3.00
CA SER A 311 16.58 -0.50 3.09
C SER A 311 16.08 -1.00 4.44
N VAL A 312 14.76 -1.11 4.56
CA VAL A 312 14.10 -1.69 5.73
C VAL A 312 13.97 -3.20 5.54
N THR A 313 14.42 -3.98 6.51
CA THR A 313 14.37 -5.45 6.44
C THR A 313 12.94 -5.97 6.59
N ASN A 314 12.08 -5.22 7.29
CA ASN A 314 10.69 -5.58 7.56
C ASN A 314 9.77 -4.37 7.36
N SER A 315 9.05 -4.32 6.24
CA SER A 315 8.10 -3.23 5.95
C SER A 315 6.64 -3.62 6.18
N GLU A 316 5.83 -2.58 6.31
CA GLU A 316 4.38 -2.53 6.50
C GLU A 316 3.62 -3.21 5.38
N VAL A 317 4.08 -2.99 4.14
CA VAL A 317 3.50 -3.58 2.94
C VAL A 317 4.21 -4.91 2.67
N SER A 318 3.50 -6.03 2.67
CA SER A 318 4.13 -7.32 2.37
C SER A 318 4.54 -7.40 0.89
N GLU A 319 5.57 -8.21 0.56
CA GLU A 319 5.97 -8.46 -0.84
C GLU A 319 4.81 -9.01 -1.69
N ALA A 320 3.99 -9.91 -1.11
CA ALA A 320 2.81 -10.42 -1.78
C ALA A 320 1.80 -9.29 -2.10
N SER A 321 1.56 -8.38 -1.15
CA SER A 321 0.70 -7.22 -1.34
C SER A 321 1.27 -6.25 -2.38
N LEU A 322 2.58 -5.97 -2.35
CA LEU A 322 3.25 -5.13 -3.34
C LEU A 322 3.07 -5.65 -4.76
N ARG A 323 3.30 -6.96 -4.95
CA ARG A 323 3.05 -7.63 -6.24
C ARG A 323 1.60 -7.46 -6.64
N LEU A 324 0.67 -7.62 -5.69
CA LEU A 324 -0.75 -7.44 -5.95
C LEU A 324 -1.14 -6.03 -6.40
N PHE A 325 -0.58 -5.03 -5.74
CA PHE A 325 -0.79 -3.64 -6.08
C PHE A 325 -0.22 -3.33 -7.47
N ALA A 326 1.00 -3.80 -7.76
CA ALA A 326 1.62 -3.65 -9.07
C ALA A 326 0.82 -4.39 -10.16
N GLU A 327 0.26 -5.57 -9.84
CA GLU A 327 -0.53 -6.38 -10.76
C GLU A 327 -1.88 -5.79 -11.14
N SER A 328 -2.44 -4.93 -10.28
CA SER A 328 -3.73 -4.30 -10.50
C SER A 328 -3.58 -2.97 -11.24
N PRO A 329 -4.13 -2.80 -12.45
CA PRO A 329 -4.11 -1.52 -13.17
C PRO A 329 -4.82 -0.39 -12.41
N VAL A 330 -5.78 -0.76 -11.54
CA VAL A 330 -6.47 0.19 -10.67
C VAL A 330 -5.54 0.68 -9.56
N ALA A 331 -4.89 -0.22 -8.84
CA ALA A 331 -3.99 0.14 -7.75
C ALA A 331 -2.76 0.89 -8.26
N THR A 332 -2.16 0.44 -9.38
CA THR A 332 -1.05 1.13 -10.03
C THR A 332 -1.41 2.57 -10.39
N ARG A 333 -2.60 2.81 -10.97
CA ARG A 333 -3.06 4.19 -11.24
C ARG A 333 -3.22 5.04 -9.98
N LEU A 334 -3.79 4.48 -8.91
CA LEU A 334 -3.94 5.21 -7.64
C LEU A 334 -2.57 5.54 -7.03
N LEU A 335 -1.58 4.65 -7.17
CA LEU A 335 -0.21 4.91 -6.74
C LEU A 335 0.46 5.97 -7.63
N GLU A 336 0.32 5.90 -8.94
CA GLU A 336 0.80 6.94 -9.88
C GLU A 336 0.21 8.32 -9.52
N GLU A 337 -1.08 8.39 -9.16
CA GLU A 337 -1.73 9.62 -8.66
C GLU A 337 -1.13 10.12 -7.33
N GLY A 338 -0.80 9.21 -6.41
CA GLY A 338 -0.25 9.51 -5.08
C GLY A 338 1.25 9.78 -5.01
N LEU A 339 2.04 9.30 -5.98
CA LEU A 339 3.50 9.53 -6.08
C LEU A 339 3.84 10.92 -6.63
N PHE A 340 2.84 11.67 -7.09
CA PHE A 340 3.05 13.01 -7.62
C PHE A 340 3.52 13.98 -6.51
N SER A 341 4.65 14.65 -6.74
CA SER A 341 5.29 15.71 -5.94
C SER A 341 6.11 15.29 -4.70
N ARG A 342 7.42 15.09 -4.92
CA ARG A 342 8.46 15.63 -4.02
C ARG A 342 9.37 16.55 -4.86
N SER A 343 9.77 17.66 -4.25
CA SER A 343 10.07 18.96 -4.85
C SER A 343 11.01 19.02 -6.06
N GLU A 344 10.70 19.95 -6.96
CA GLU A 344 11.70 20.89 -7.48
C GLU A 344 11.89 22.00 -6.44
N GLN A 345 13.13 22.11 -5.95
CA GLN A 345 13.73 23.28 -5.30
C GLN A 345 12.77 24.35 -4.72
N GLY A 346 12.39 24.19 -3.46
CA GLY A 346 12.34 25.31 -2.50
C GLY A 346 11.15 26.26 -2.47
N LYS A 347 10.12 26.19 -3.33
CA LYS A 347 8.90 27.01 -3.13
C LYS A 347 7.60 26.27 -3.48
N ASN A 348 6.81 26.02 -2.43
CA ASN A 348 5.43 25.53 -2.42
C ASN A 348 5.18 24.18 -3.11
N VAL A 349 5.47 23.09 -2.40
CA VAL A 349 5.01 21.74 -2.77
C VAL A 349 3.55 21.59 -2.34
N GLU A 350 2.62 21.56 -3.30
CA GLU A 350 1.30 20.98 -3.02
C GLU A 350 1.48 19.47 -2.93
N GLU A 351 1.51 18.94 -1.70
CA GLU A 351 1.40 17.51 -1.42
C GLU A 351 0.18 16.95 -2.19
N ARG A 352 0.42 16.18 -3.26
CA ARG A 352 -0.70 15.63 -4.05
C ARG A 352 -1.38 14.51 -3.27
N THR A 353 -2.70 14.57 -3.36
CA THR A 353 -3.59 13.71 -2.59
C THR A 353 -4.53 12.99 -3.55
N ILE A 354 -4.90 11.75 -3.23
CA ILE A 354 -5.88 10.96 -3.95
C ILE A 354 -7.26 11.24 -3.33
N PRO A 355 -8.14 12.04 -3.97
CA PRO A 355 -9.45 12.31 -3.43
C PRO A 355 -10.33 11.05 -3.46
N PHE A 356 -11.22 10.95 -2.48
CA PHE A 356 -12.20 9.87 -2.42
C PHE A 356 -13.58 10.39 -2.01
N ASP A 357 -14.62 9.85 -2.65
CA ASP A 357 -16.00 10.15 -2.29
C ASP A 357 -16.43 9.32 -1.08
N ASN A 358 -16.21 8.00 -1.18
CA ASN A 358 -16.54 7.02 -0.15
C ASN A 358 -15.37 6.03 0.03
N ILE A 359 -15.07 5.70 1.28
CA ILE A 359 -14.10 4.68 1.68
C ILE A 359 -14.64 3.97 2.93
N GLY A 360 -14.47 2.66 3.02
CA GLY A 360 -15.04 1.84 4.10
C GLY A 360 -13.96 1.08 4.87
N GLN A 361 -14.17 0.86 6.17
CA GLN A 361 -13.29 -0.03 6.95
C GLN A 361 -13.39 -1.49 6.51
N THR A 362 -14.42 -1.85 5.73
CA THR A 362 -14.67 -3.20 5.24
C THR A 362 -14.79 -3.22 3.71
N PHE A 363 -14.34 -4.31 3.11
CA PHE A 363 -14.46 -4.62 1.69
C PHE A 363 -14.43 -6.15 1.51
N THR A 364 -14.88 -6.64 0.35
CA THR A 364 -14.84 -8.06 -0.01
C THR A 364 -13.83 -8.29 -1.14
N LEU A 365 -13.32 -9.51 -1.34
CA LEU A 365 -12.51 -9.80 -2.54
C LEU A 365 -13.26 -9.52 -3.84
N THR A 366 -14.57 -9.75 -3.83
CA THR A 366 -15.39 -9.54 -5.03
C THR A 366 -15.46 -8.05 -5.38
N SER A 367 -15.37 -7.16 -4.39
CA SER A 367 -15.33 -5.71 -4.61
C SER A 367 -14.01 -5.19 -5.17
N LEU A 368 -12.92 -5.97 -5.07
CA LEU A 368 -11.64 -5.64 -5.71
C LEU A 368 -11.62 -5.98 -7.21
N ALA A 369 -12.50 -6.88 -7.65
CA ALA A 369 -12.63 -7.28 -9.05
C ALA A 369 -13.42 -6.25 -9.87
N GLY A 370 -13.08 -6.13 -11.16
CA GLY A 370 -13.78 -5.28 -12.13
C GLY A 370 -13.17 -3.89 -12.35
N GLU A 371 -13.87 -3.07 -13.13
CA GLU A 371 -13.38 -1.77 -13.61
C GLU A 371 -13.15 -0.74 -12.49
N LEU A 372 -12.17 0.16 -12.71
CA LEU A 372 -11.72 1.22 -11.79
C LEU A 372 -12.87 1.94 -11.07
N ALA A 373 -13.89 2.39 -11.81
CA ALA A 373 -14.98 3.18 -11.24
C ALA A 373 -15.78 2.42 -10.16
N ARG A 374 -15.86 1.09 -10.27
CA ARG A 374 -16.60 0.24 -9.32
C ARG A 374 -15.73 -0.26 -8.18
N SER A 375 -14.43 -0.47 -8.43
CA SER A 375 -13.50 -1.05 -7.46
C SER A 375 -12.64 -0.02 -6.72
N LYS A 376 -12.60 1.26 -7.13
CA LYS A 376 -11.75 2.31 -6.54
C LYS A 376 -11.86 2.38 -5.01
N ALA A 377 -13.08 2.44 -4.46
CA ALA A 377 -13.28 2.54 -3.00
C ALA A 377 -12.73 1.31 -2.26
N ALA A 378 -12.90 0.10 -2.82
CA ALA A 378 -12.37 -1.13 -2.25
C ALA A 378 -10.83 -1.16 -2.32
N TRP A 379 -10.24 -0.75 -3.45
CA TRP A 379 -8.80 -0.63 -3.61
C TRP A 379 -8.18 0.39 -2.66
N LEU A 380 -8.78 1.58 -2.52
CA LEU A 380 -8.33 2.58 -1.54
C LEU A 380 -8.38 2.01 -0.11
N SER A 381 -9.47 1.32 0.24
CA SER A 381 -9.60 0.68 1.56
C SER A 381 -8.54 -0.41 1.76
N TYR A 382 -8.31 -1.27 0.77
CA TYR A 382 -7.30 -2.32 0.78
C TYR A 382 -5.88 -1.73 0.96
N MET A 383 -5.54 -0.69 0.18
CA MET A 383 -4.25 -0.01 0.24
C MET A 383 -4.01 0.69 1.60
N VAL A 384 -5.04 1.28 2.22
CA VAL A 384 -4.93 1.86 3.57
C VAL A 384 -4.63 0.79 4.62
N HIS A 385 -5.32 -0.35 4.57
CA HIS A 385 -5.13 -1.45 5.52
C HIS A 385 -3.71 -2.04 5.46
N PHE A 386 -3.14 -2.17 4.26
CA PHE A 386 -1.78 -2.68 4.06
C PHE A 386 -0.68 -1.63 4.22
N GLY A 387 -1.03 -0.37 4.49
CA GLY A 387 -0.05 0.71 4.72
C GLY A 387 0.50 1.31 3.44
N GLY A 388 -0.14 1.04 2.30
CA GLY A 388 0.24 1.63 1.04
C GLY A 388 -0.21 3.07 0.87
N LEU A 389 -1.38 3.39 1.42
CA LEU A 389 -1.93 4.74 1.46
C LEU A 389 -2.31 5.10 2.89
N THR A 390 -2.44 6.40 3.14
CA THR A 390 -2.77 6.94 4.46
C THR A 390 -3.61 8.22 4.35
N PHE A 391 -4.37 8.58 5.38
CA PHE A 391 -5.23 9.76 5.35
C PHE A 391 -4.42 11.06 5.40
N CYS A 392 -4.85 12.06 4.63
CA CYS A 392 -4.26 13.40 4.67
C CYS A 392 -4.76 14.18 5.87
N LEU A 393 -3.90 15.04 6.44
CA LEU A 393 -4.29 15.99 7.48
C LEU A 393 -5.23 17.06 6.92
N GLY A 394 -6.40 17.24 7.54
CA GLY A 394 -7.34 18.32 7.22
C GLY A 394 -7.96 18.26 5.83
N LYS A 395 -7.79 17.16 5.09
CA LYS A 395 -8.28 16.99 3.71
C LYS A 395 -8.97 15.64 3.56
N LYS A 396 -10.07 15.61 2.80
CA LYS A 396 -10.77 14.38 2.42
C LYS A 396 -10.06 13.68 1.25
N ALA A 397 -8.85 13.20 1.52
CA ALA A 397 -8.01 12.56 0.53
C ALA A 397 -6.98 11.63 1.19
N LEU A 398 -6.35 10.79 0.37
CA LEU A 398 -5.27 9.88 0.77
C LEU A 398 -3.93 10.31 0.18
N ARG A 399 -2.83 9.84 0.74
CA ARG A 399 -1.47 10.04 0.22
C ARG A 399 -0.60 8.81 0.47
N ILE A 400 0.58 8.78 -0.12
CA ILE A 400 1.63 7.83 0.26
C ILE A 400 2.32 8.34 1.53
N PRO A 401 2.50 7.50 2.57
CA PRO A 401 2.93 7.96 3.89
C PRO A 401 4.35 8.52 3.91
N ASN A 402 5.31 7.85 3.27
CA ASN A 402 6.73 8.18 3.36
C ASN A 402 7.56 7.64 2.19
N LEU A 403 8.86 7.93 2.20
CA LEU A 403 9.79 7.53 1.14
C LEU A 403 10.00 6.02 1.06
N VAL A 404 9.95 5.29 2.18
CA VAL A 404 10.13 3.83 2.18
C VAL A 404 8.99 3.18 1.42
N VAL A 405 7.75 3.57 1.72
CA VAL A 405 6.57 3.04 1.04
C VAL A 405 6.57 3.45 -0.43
N ALA A 406 6.92 4.70 -0.76
CA ALA A 406 7.02 5.17 -2.13
C ALA A 406 8.03 4.37 -2.97
N GLU A 407 9.24 4.15 -2.43
CA GLU A 407 10.31 3.41 -3.10
C GLU A 407 9.88 1.96 -3.36
N ARG A 408 9.34 1.28 -2.36
CA ARG A 408 8.95 -0.13 -2.52
C ARG A 408 7.83 -0.32 -3.53
N PHE A 409 6.89 0.63 -3.60
CA PHE A 409 5.88 0.64 -4.67
C PHE A 409 6.48 0.90 -6.04
N GLY A 410 7.34 1.90 -6.17
CA GLY A 410 8.05 2.19 -7.41
C GLY A 410 8.79 0.95 -7.91
N SER A 411 9.56 0.31 -7.03
CA SER A 411 10.31 -0.92 -7.30
C SER A 411 9.40 -2.10 -7.68
N ALA A 412 8.25 -2.27 -7.04
CA ALA A 412 7.29 -3.32 -7.38
C ALA A 412 6.64 -3.11 -8.77
N ILE A 413 6.29 -1.86 -9.11
CA ILE A 413 5.76 -1.50 -10.42
C ILE A 413 6.82 -1.74 -11.51
N LEU A 414 8.07 -1.33 -11.25
CA LEU A 414 9.20 -1.57 -12.15
C LEU A 414 9.43 -3.07 -12.42
N HIS A 415 9.49 -3.88 -11.36
CA HIS A 415 9.69 -5.33 -11.49
C HIS A 415 8.58 -5.97 -12.35
N ARG A 416 7.33 -5.53 -12.22
CA ARG A 416 6.25 -6.00 -13.11
C ARG A 416 6.58 -5.75 -14.57
N HIS A 417 7.15 -4.60 -14.90
CA HIS A 417 7.50 -4.19 -16.25
C HIS A 417 8.69 -4.93 -16.89
N HIS A 418 9.21 -5.98 -16.23
CA HIS A 418 10.51 -6.60 -16.58
C HIS A 418 11.63 -5.56 -16.72
N ALA A 419 11.49 -4.46 -15.98
CA ALA A 419 12.50 -3.43 -15.82
C ALA A 419 13.09 -3.67 -14.43
N ASN A 420 14.22 -4.34 -14.37
CA ASN A 420 14.93 -4.43 -13.10
C ASN A 420 15.51 -3.05 -12.78
N LEU A 421 15.82 -2.78 -11.51
CA LEU A 421 16.52 -1.55 -11.12
C LEU A 421 17.79 -1.33 -11.96
N GLU A 422 18.49 -2.40 -12.31
CA GLU A 422 19.65 -2.39 -13.21
C GLU A 422 19.32 -1.86 -14.61
N ASP A 423 18.17 -2.21 -15.19
CA ASP A 423 17.77 -1.72 -16.52
C ASP A 423 17.48 -0.23 -16.51
N VAL A 424 16.85 0.24 -15.44
CA VAL A 424 16.58 1.66 -15.24
C VAL A 424 17.89 2.40 -15.02
N GLU A 425 18.78 1.89 -14.16
CA GLU A 425 20.11 2.44 -13.94
C GLU A 425 20.93 2.51 -15.24
N ASP A 426 20.86 1.48 -16.07
CA ASP A 426 21.54 1.48 -17.36
C ASP A 426 20.91 2.46 -18.35
N GLY A 427 19.58 2.60 -18.35
CA GLY A 427 18.89 3.63 -19.12
C GLY A 427 19.32 5.03 -18.70
N LEU A 428 19.50 5.25 -17.40
CA LEU A 428 20.01 6.50 -16.84
C LEU A 428 21.49 6.71 -17.18
N LYS A 429 22.34 5.68 -17.12
CA LYS A 429 23.73 5.78 -17.59
C LYS A 429 23.79 6.14 -19.07
N ALA A 430 22.94 5.54 -19.92
CA ALA A 430 22.85 5.90 -21.33
C ALA A 430 22.43 7.36 -21.52
N LEU A 431 21.49 7.86 -20.71
CA LEU A 431 21.11 9.27 -20.68
C LEU A 431 22.31 10.17 -20.33
N LEU A 432 23.12 9.79 -19.33
CA LEU A 432 24.26 10.59 -18.84
C LEU A 432 25.49 10.56 -19.76
N GLU A 433 25.83 9.39 -20.26
CA GLU A 433 27.09 9.16 -20.98
C GLU A 433 26.93 9.39 -22.47
N ARG A 434 25.78 9.01 -23.03
CA ARG A 434 25.54 9.00 -24.48
C ARG A 434 24.53 10.06 -24.92
N GLY A 435 23.83 10.68 -23.97
CA GLY A 435 22.78 11.64 -24.29
C GLY A 435 21.60 10.98 -25.01
N SER A 436 21.21 9.76 -24.63
CA SER A 436 20.10 9.02 -25.25
C SER A 436 19.02 8.67 -24.22
N ILE A 437 17.76 8.96 -24.57
CA ILE A 437 16.58 8.66 -23.75
C ILE A 437 15.86 7.37 -24.21
N ASP A 438 16.31 6.79 -25.31
CA ASP A 438 15.70 5.65 -26.00
C ASP A 438 15.46 4.47 -25.06
N ARG A 439 16.46 4.12 -24.22
CA ARG A 439 16.36 2.99 -23.29
C ARG A 439 15.30 3.21 -22.21
N ILE A 440 15.18 4.45 -21.70
CA ILE A 440 14.15 4.83 -20.73
C ILE A 440 12.74 4.76 -21.35
N LEU A 441 12.59 5.26 -22.57
CA LEU A 441 11.30 5.20 -23.30
C LEU A 441 10.95 3.77 -23.75
N GLY A 442 11.94 2.93 -24.03
CA GLY A 442 11.77 1.49 -24.27
C GLY A 442 11.25 0.74 -23.04
N LEU A 443 11.80 1.02 -21.85
CA LEU A 443 11.27 0.48 -20.59
C LEU A 443 9.80 0.90 -20.38
N TYR A 444 9.49 2.15 -20.67
CA TYR A 444 8.11 2.64 -20.60
C TYR A 444 7.18 1.97 -21.61
N ALA A 445 7.62 1.80 -22.86
CA ALA A 445 6.87 1.11 -23.90
C ALA A 445 6.52 -0.33 -23.49
N ARG A 446 7.49 -1.08 -22.96
CA ARG A 446 7.26 -2.43 -22.43
C ARG A 446 6.23 -2.44 -21.30
N GLY A 447 6.36 -1.52 -20.34
CA GLY A 447 5.44 -1.44 -19.22
C GLY A 447 4.01 -1.11 -19.63
N MET A 448 3.84 -0.17 -20.56
CA MET A 448 2.55 0.20 -21.13
C MET A 448 1.82 -1.00 -21.76
N GLN A 449 2.52 -1.82 -22.55
CA GLN A 449 1.92 -2.99 -23.22
C GLN A 449 1.32 -4.01 -22.23
N GLN A 450 1.94 -4.15 -21.05
CA GLN A 450 1.51 -5.11 -20.02
C GLN A 450 0.37 -4.62 -19.11
N LEU A 451 0.10 -3.31 -19.09
CA LEU A 451 -0.93 -2.69 -18.25
C LEU A 451 -2.31 -2.68 -18.92
N ASP A 452 -2.40 -3.04 -20.20
CA ASP A 452 -3.62 -2.98 -21.00
C ASP A 452 -4.64 -4.09 -20.68
N VAL A 453 -5.11 -4.10 -19.43
CA VAL A 453 -6.09 -5.08 -18.91
C VAL A 453 -7.50 -4.48 -18.82
N GLY A 454 -7.68 -3.15 -19.01
CA GLY A 454 -8.96 -2.46 -18.94
C GLY A 454 -9.19 -1.41 -20.06
N ALA A 455 -10.47 -1.09 -20.34
CA ALA A 455 -10.88 -0.17 -21.42
C ALA A 455 -10.42 1.30 -21.26
N GLN A 456 -9.91 1.67 -20.07
CA GLN A 456 -9.44 3.01 -19.78
C GLN A 456 -7.94 3.19 -20.08
N ASP A 457 -7.15 2.12 -20.13
CA ASP A 457 -5.71 2.20 -20.42
C ASP A 457 -5.45 2.58 -21.88
N PHE A 458 -6.31 2.10 -22.78
CA PHE A 458 -6.36 2.52 -24.19
C PHE A 458 -6.84 3.96 -24.41
N LYS A 459 -7.29 4.66 -23.35
CA LYS A 459 -7.77 6.04 -23.38
C LYS A 459 -6.80 7.04 -22.75
N LYS A 460 -5.59 6.60 -22.36
CA LYS A 460 -4.55 7.50 -21.88
C LYS A 460 -4.27 8.61 -22.91
N LYS A 461 -4.18 9.84 -22.43
CA LYS A 461 -3.78 11.02 -23.19
C LYS A 461 -2.29 11.26 -23.03
N GLU A 462 -1.75 12.26 -23.74
CA GLU A 462 -0.34 12.65 -23.65
C GLU A 462 0.10 12.87 -22.19
N GLU A 463 -0.73 13.52 -21.38
CA GLU A 463 -0.41 13.87 -19.99
C GLU A 463 -0.28 12.61 -19.13
N ASP A 464 -1.18 11.65 -19.33
CA ASP A 464 -1.16 10.38 -18.60
C ASP A 464 0.12 9.61 -18.91
N HIS A 465 0.56 9.59 -20.18
CA HIS A 465 1.78 8.91 -20.57
C HIS A 465 3.04 9.58 -20.02
N CYS A 466 3.13 10.91 -20.14
CA CYS A 466 4.24 11.70 -19.57
C CYS A 466 4.36 11.46 -18.07
N ASN A 467 3.23 11.50 -17.37
CA ASN A 467 3.18 11.29 -15.93
C ASN A 467 3.63 9.87 -15.57
N SER A 468 3.06 8.83 -16.21
CA SER A 468 3.50 7.45 -15.96
C SER A 468 5.01 7.28 -16.20
N LEU A 469 5.58 7.82 -17.29
CA LEU A 469 7.03 7.75 -17.52
C LEU A 469 7.79 8.45 -16.38
N ARG A 470 7.41 9.69 -16.08
CA ARG A 470 8.07 10.49 -15.06
C ARG A 470 8.08 9.76 -13.73
N PHE A 471 6.95 9.25 -13.26
CA PHE A 471 6.90 8.63 -11.93
C PHE A 471 7.46 7.22 -11.92
N THR A 472 7.11 6.39 -12.88
CA THR A 472 7.55 5.00 -12.85
C THR A 472 9.05 4.87 -13.09
N LEU A 473 9.66 5.74 -13.93
CA LEU A 473 11.04 5.57 -14.39
C LEU A 473 11.99 6.74 -14.09
N LEU A 474 11.50 7.94 -13.76
CA LEU A 474 12.38 9.12 -13.60
C LEU A 474 12.33 9.79 -12.21
N ALA A 475 11.21 9.70 -11.48
CA ALA A 475 10.96 10.43 -10.23
C ALA A 475 10.87 9.51 -9.00
N ASN A 476 10.55 8.21 -9.17
CA ASN A 476 10.55 7.24 -8.05
C ASN A 476 11.77 6.34 -8.01
N VAL A 477 12.79 6.62 -8.80
CA VAL A 477 13.84 5.63 -8.99
C VAL A 477 14.95 5.87 -7.98
N HIS A 478 15.14 4.85 -7.14
CA HIS A 478 16.38 4.33 -6.58
C HIS A 478 17.39 5.34 -5.95
N PRO A 479 18.00 5.04 -4.79
CA PRO A 479 19.08 5.85 -4.21
C PRO A 479 20.18 6.28 -5.19
N SER A 480 20.41 5.51 -6.26
CA SER A 480 21.34 5.84 -7.35
C SER A 480 20.99 7.12 -8.11
N LEU A 481 19.71 7.52 -8.26
CA LEU A 481 19.35 8.83 -8.84
C LEU A 481 19.54 9.99 -7.87
N ARG A 482 19.56 9.78 -6.55
CA ARG A 482 19.91 10.89 -5.62
C ARG A 482 21.35 11.36 -5.81
N LYS A 483 22.20 10.53 -6.42
CA LYS A 483 23.58 10.87 -6.78
C LYS A 483 23.71 11.48 -8.17
N VAL A 484 22.68 11.36 -9.00
CA VAL A 484 22.67 11.82 -10.39
C VAL A 484 21.59 12.87 -10.50
N ASP A 485 21.99 14.12 -10.59
CA ASP A 485 21.16 15.33 -10.59
C ASP A 485 20.18 15.42 -11.79
N VAL A 486 19.45 14.37 -12.17
CA VAL A 486 18.48 14.42 -13.28
C VAL A 486 17.22 15.11 -12.80
N GLU A 487 16.88 16.24 -13.41
CA GLU A 487 15.67 17.00 -13.09
C GLU A 487 14.66 16.87 -14.23
N THR A 488 13.37 16.76 -13.90
CA THR A 488 12.29 16.63 -14.91
C THR A 488 11.22 17.69 -14.69
N THR A 489 11.08 18.62 -15.64
CA THR A 489 9.95 19.57 -15.66
C THR A 489 8.94 19.17 -16.73
N MET A 490 7.66 19.42 -16.46
CA MET A 490 6.63 19.40 -17.50
C MET A 490 6.21 20.82 -17.77
N THR A 491 6.18 21.18 -19.05
CA THR A 491 5.61 22.45 -19.49
C THR A 491 4.42 22.19 -20.40
N LYS A 492 3.31 22.83 -20.06
CA LYS A 492 2.19 23.06 -20.97
C LYS A 492 2.35 24.47 -21.51
N PRO A 493 3.11 24.70 -22.59
CA PRO A 493 3.15 26.03 -23.17
C PRO A 493 1.72 26.46 -23.50
N SER A 494 1.31 27.59 -22.90
CA SER A 494 0.13 28.39 -23.25
C SER A 494 -1.27 27.80 -23.14
N GLY A 495 -1.55 26.78 -22.30
CA GLY A 495 -2.94 26.31 -22.08
C GLY A 495 -3.66 25.80 -23.34
N THR A 496 -2.92 25.64 -24.44
CA THR A 496 -3.38 25.11 -25.72
C THR A 496 -3.55 23.60 -25.62
N PRO A 497 -4.76 23.05 -25.85
CA PRO A 497 -5.00 21.60 -25.82
C PRO A 497 -4.04 20.87 -26.78
N GLY A 498 -3.35 19.83 -26.29
CA GLY A 498 -2.53 18.93 -27.12
C GLY A 498 -1.03 19.29 -27.25
N ARG A 499 -0.54 20.34 -26.58
CA ARG A 499 0.90 20.63 -26.46
C ARG A 499 1.42 20.24 -25.09
N ILE A 500 2.05 19.08 -25.01
CA ILE A 500 2.72 18.62 -23.79
C ILE A 500 4.19 18.43 -24.09
N ASN A 501 5.01 19.25 -23.43
CA ASN A 501 6.45 19.14 -23.49
C ASN A 501 6.97 18.66 -22.14
N MET A 502 7.83 17.66 -22.19
CA MET A 502 8.57 17.19 -21.04
C MET A 502 10.03 17.57 -21.24
N LEU A 503 10.59 18.32 -20.30
CA LEU A 503 12.01 18.59 -20.25
C LEU A 503 12.67 17.62 -19.29
N VAL A 504 13.73 16.97 -19.76
CA VAL A 504 14.60 16.14 -18.92
C VAL A 504 15.97 16.78 -18.93
N SER A 505 16.38 17.36 -17.80
CA SER A 505 17.65 18.07 -17.66
C SER A 505 18.66 17.22 -16.89
N VAL A 506 19.91 17.30 -17.34
CA VAL A 506 21.08 16.68 -16.69
C VAL A 506 22.10 17.81 -16.45
N PRO A 507 21.98 18.57 -15.33
CA PRO A 507 22.80 19.72 -15.01
C PRO A 507 24.30 19.40 -14.97
N LEU A 508 24.70 18.25 -14.40
CA LEU A 508 26.10 17.81 -14.36
C LEU A 508 26.75 17.71 -15.74
N ARG A 509 25.97 17.47 -16.80
CA ARG A 509 26.43 17.38 -18.19
C ARG A 509 25.99 18.55 -19.06
N LYS A 510 25.22 19.50 -18.50
CA LYS A 510 24.51 20.54 -19.24
C LYS A 510 23.78 19.99 -20.47
N GLN A 511 22.99 18.94 -20.29
CA GLN A 511 22.13 18.40 -21.35
C GLN A 511 20.66 18.64 -21.03
N LEU A 512 19.85 18.95 -22.05
CA LEU A 512 18.41 19.10 -21.95
C LEU A 512 17.72 18.35 -23.08
N PHE A 513 16.90 17.36 -22.74
CA PHE A 513 16.00 16.72 -23.69
C PHE A 513 14.67 17.47 -23.71
N VAL A 514 14.23 17.82 -24.91
CA VAL A 514 12.92 18.46 -25.13
C VAL A 514 12.03 17.43 -25.81
N LEU A 515 11.15 16.81 -25.03
CA LEU A 515 10.27 15.74 -25.52
C LEU A 515 8.89 16.30 -25.81
N GLU A 516 8.49 16.37 -27.07
CA GLU A 516 7.11 16.67 -27.43
C GLU A 516 6.30 15.38 -27.53
N TRP A 517 5.23 15.28 -26.74
CA TRP A 517 4.41 14.07 -26.70
C TRP A 517 3.18 14.17 -27.57
N LYS A 518 2.87 13.07 -28.26
CA LYS A 518 1.59 12.82 -28.93
C LYS A 518 1.08 11.44 -28.59
N SER A 519 -0.24 11.33 -28.34
CA SER A 519 -0.89 10.03 -28.10
C SER A 519 -1.98 9.79 -29.13
N ILE A 520 -1.92 8.62 -29.77
CA ILE A 520 -2.94 8.15 -30.71
C ILE A 520 -3.61 6.94 -30.08
N GLN A 521 -4.80 7.14 -29.51
CA GLN A 521 -5.57 6.06 -28.90
C GLN A 521 -5.97 5.01 -29.95
N ILE A 522 -6.02 3.75 -29.53
CA ILE A 522 -6.26 2.62 -30.43
C ILE A 522 -7.54 2.80 -31.24
N ASP A 523 -8.59 3.41 -30.68
CA ASP A 523 -9.88 3.62 -31.36
C ASP A 523 -9.82 4.48 -32.61
N TYR A 524 -8.84 5.36 -32.71
CA TYR A 524 -8.62 6.23 -33.86
C TYR A 524 -7.73 5.61 -34.93
N ILE A 525 -7.25 4.38 -34.76
CA ILE A 525 -6.35 3.71 -35.72
C ILE A 525 -7.13 2.70 -36.57
N ARG A 526 -6.98 2.73 -37.89
CA ARG A 526 -7.54 1.72 -38.79
C ARG A 526 -6.71 0.44 -38.74
N ILE A 527 -6.94 -0.36 -37.70
CA ILE A 527 -6.27 -1.65 -37.48
C ILE A 527 -7.20 -2.67 -36.84
N GLY A 528 -7.15 -3.90 -37.36
CA GLY A 528 -7.92 -5.05 -36.89
C GLY A 528 -9.43 -4.84 -36.84
N SER A 529 -10.13 -5.82 -36.26
CA SER A 529 -11.54 -5.75 -35.88
C SER A 529 -11.71 -6.28 -34.45
N GLY A 530 -12.87 -6.03 -33.83
CA GLY A 530 -13.15 -6.47 -32.46
C GLY A 530 -12.82 -5.45 -31.37
N SER A 531 -12.56 -5.93 -30.15
CA SER A 531 -12.32 -5.12 -28.96
C SER A 531 -11.03 -4.30 -29.05
N GLN A 532 -10.88 -3.29 -28.19
CA GLN A 532 -9.65 -2.49 -28.10
C GLN A 532 -8.41 -3.38 -27.92
N LEU A 533 -8.48 -4.37 -27.03
CA LEU A 533 -7.40 -5.31 -26.77
C LEU A 533 -7.05 -6.18 -27.99
N GLN A 534 -8.04 -6.71 -28.70
CA GLN A 534 -7.80 -7.49 -29.92
C GLN A 534 -7.07 -6.66 -30.98
N ARG A 535 -7.51 -5.40 -31.16
CA ARG A 535 -6.91 -4.49 -32.12
C ARG A 535 -5.51 -4.05 -31.71
N ALA A 536 -5.28 -3.84 -30.42
CA ALA A 536 -3.96 -3.55 -29.88
C ALA A 536 -3.01 -4.74 -30.07
N ASN A 537 -3.48 -5.98 -29.93
CA ASN A 537 -2.65 -7.16 -30.22
C ASN A 537 -2.27 -7.23 -31.70
N VAL A 538 -3.19 -6.92 -32.62
CA VAL A 538 -2.84 -6.80 -34.05
C VAL A 538 -1.83 -5.68 -34.31
N LEU A 539 -1.94 -4.56 -33.59
CA LEU A 539 -0.97 -3.46 -33.68
C LEU A 539 0.42 -3.90 -33.19
N ALA A 540 0.50 -4.74 -32.15
CA ALA A 540 1.76 -5.26 -31.62
C ALA A 540 2.59 -6.00 -32.68
N GLU A 541 1.92 -6.68 -33.62
CA GLU A 541 2.56 -7.46 -34.69
C GLU A 541 3.14 -6.58 -35.83
N VAL A 542 2.94 -5.26 -35.80
CA VAL A 542 3.53 -4.35 -36.78
C VAL A 542 5.02 -4.17 -36.44
N PRO A 543 5.95 -4.63 -37.30
CA PRO A 543 7.32 -4.89 -36.87
C PRO A 543 8.24 -3.67 -36.90
N ASP A 544 7.90 -2.63 -37.67
CA ASP A 544 8.78 -1.51 -37.92
C ASP A 544 8.06 -0.16 -37.93
N ALA A 545 8.85 0.91 -37.80
CA ALA A 545 8.36 2.27 -37.71
C ALA A 545 7.59 2.70 -38.97
N THR A 546 7.98 2.18 -40.15
CA THR A 546 7.34 2.52 -41.44
C THR A 546 5.93 1.97 -41.48
N GLY A 547 5.75 0.70 -41.09
CA GLY A 547 4.45 0.07 -40.99
C GLY A 547 3.52 0.81 -40.02
N VAL A 548 4.04 1.28 -38.87
CA VAL A 548 3.25 2.08 -37.93
C VAL A 548 2.87 3.44 -38.53
N LEU A 549 3.81 4.12 -39.18
CA LEU A 549 3.60 5.42 -39.82
C LEU A 549 2.57 5.39 -40.97
N ASP A 550 2.49 4.27 -41.70
CA ASP A 550 1.56 4.07 -42.82
C ASP A 550 0.12 3.75 -42.38
N LEU A 551 -0.09 3.46 -41.09
CA LEU A 551 -1.43 3.27 -40.54
C LEU A 551 -2.26 4.54 -40.72
N LYS A 552 -3.55 4.36 -41.04
CA LYS A 552 -4.49 5.46 -41.26
C LYS A 552 -5.37 5.71 -40.05
N PHE A 553 -5.73 6.97 -39.84
CA PHE A 553 -6.73 7.29 -38.83
C PHE A 553 -8.14 6.86 -39.29
N ARG A 554 -8.96 6.42 -38.33
CA ARG A 554 -10.39 6.15 -38.49
C ARG A 554 -11.18 6.96 -37.46
N ASN A 555 -12.42 7.31 -37.79
CA ASN A 555 -13.38 7.92 -36.86
C ASN A 555 -12.85 9.16 -36.10
N ASP A 556 -11.89 9.87 -36.70
CA ASP A 556 -11.29 11.08 -36.16
C ASP A 556 -11.65 12.27 -37.05
N LYS A 557 -12.30 13.29 -36.48
CA LYS A 557 -12.85 14.40 -37.27
C LYS A 557 -11.78 15.19 -38.04
N LEU A 558 -10.56 15.25 -37.52
CA LEU A 558 -9.48 16.08 -38.05
C LEU A 558 -8.49 15.29 -38.91
N ARG A 559 -8.36 13.98 -38.66
CA ARG A 559 -7.29 13.14 -39.21
C ARG A 559 -7.80 11.98 -40.08
N ALA A 560 -9.11 11.71 -40.11
CA ALA A 560 -9.63 10.51 -40.78
C ALA A 560 -9.15 10.35 -42.25
N GLY A 561 -8.61 9.16 -42.54
CA GLY A 561 -8.10 8.80 -43.86
C GLY A 561 -6.66 9.22 -44.16
N GLN A 562 -6.09 10.14 -43.35
CA GLN A 562 -4.68 10.51 -43.37
C GLN A 562 -3.82 9.40 -42.72
N THR A 563 -2.58 9.22 -43.17
CA THR A 563 -1.62 8.35 -42.46
C THR A 563 -1.06 9.04 -41.22
N ILE A 564 -0.52 8.27 -40.27
CA ILE A 564 0.16 8.83 -39.10
C ILE A 564 1.33 9.73 -39.54
N LYS A 565 2.08 9.32 -40.57
CA LYS A 565 3.17 10.11 -41.16
C LYS A 565 2.71 11.46 -41.71
N GLU A 566 1.66 11.45 -42.53
CA GLU A 566 1.10 12.67 -43.12
C GLU A 566 0.63 13.64 -42.03
N TRP A 567 0.03 13.14 -40.96
CA TRP A 567 -0.40 13.97 -39.83
C TRP A 567 0.78 14.57 -39.06
N ILE A 568 1.83 13.78 -38.79
CA ILE A 568 3.03 14.26 -38.07
C ILE A 568 3.74 15.38 -38.84
N LEU A 569 3.88 15.21 -40.16
CA LEU A 569 4.65 16.15 -40.99
C LEU A 569 3.82 17.35 -41.44
N SER A 570 2.57 17.13 -41.84
CA SER A 570 1.75 18.15 -42.52
C SER A 570 0.54 18.62 -41.71
N GLY A 571 0.29 18.05 -40.53
CA GLY A 571 -0.79 18.47 -39.64
C GLY A 571 -2.18 17.97 -40.05
N PRO A 572 -3.25 18.53 -39.47
CA PRO A 572 -4.64 18.14 -39.77
C PRO A 572 -5.00 18.35 -41.24
N LYS A 573 -5.88 17.48 -41.78
CA LYS A 573 -6.24 17.50 -43.20
C LYS A 573 -6.97 18.78 -43.63
N ASP A 574 -7.66 19.45 -42.72
CA ASP A 574 -8.36 20.71 -42.97
C ASP A 574 -7.43 21.94 -42.94
N GLY A 575 -6.14 21.74 -42.61
CA GLY A 575 -5.14 22.80 -42.49
C GLY A 575 -5.29 23.66 -41.24
N ASN A 576 -6.23 23.34 -40.33
CA ASN A 576 -6.47 24.13 -39.13
C ASN A 576 -5.60 23.67 -37.97
N GLY A 577 -4.35 24.11 -37.97
CA GLY A 577 -3.43 23.97 -36.85
C GLY A 577 -2.08 23.37 -37.25
N PRO A 578 -1.04 23.57 -36.43
CA PRO A 578 0.31 23.16 -36.77
C PRO A 578 0.48 21.64 -36.68
N SER A 579 1.36 21.10 -37.50
CA SER A 579 1.78 19.70 -37.40
C SER A 579 2.56 19.42 -36.10
N PRO A 580 2.59 18.18 -35.60
CA PRO A 580 3.47 17.80 -34.50
C PRO A 580 4.94 18.19 -34.70
N GLN A 581 5.46 18.16 -35.94
CA GLN A 581 6.80 18.67 -36.22
C GLN A 581 6.89 20.19 -36.00
N GLU A 582 5.94 20.96 -36.55
CA GLU A 582 5.93 22.42 -36.41
C GLU A 582 5.80 22.84 -34.95
N GLN A 583 5.01 22.11 -34.16
CA GLN A 583 4.87 22.34 -32.72
C GLN A 583 6.22 22.17 -31.99
N LEU A 584 7.00 21.14 -32.33
CA LEU A 584 8.28 20.89 -31.69
C LEU A 584 9.29 21.97 -32.09
N CYS A 585 9.33 22.33 -33.38
CA CYS A 585 10.14 23.44 -33.87
C CYS A 585 9.83 24.75 -33.13
N GLU A 586 8.55 25.10 -33.00
CA GLU A 586 8.10 26.31 -32.32
C GLU A 586 8.55 26.32 -30.86
N TYR A 587 8.42 25.19 -30.16
CA TYR A 587 8.79 25.11 -28.75
C TYR A 587 10.31 25.19 -28.53
N VAL A 588 11.12 24.57 -29.41
CA VAL A 588 12.59 24.62 -29.37
C VAL A 588 13.13 26.04 -29.62
N GLN A 589 12.37 26.86 -30.34
CA GLN A 589 12.66 28.28 -30.59
C GLN A 589 12.11 29.23 -29.51
N SER A 590 11.42 28.70 -28.50
CA SER A 590 10.80 29.52 -27.46
C SER A 590 11.83 30.25 -26.57
N PRO A 591 11.44 31.38 -25.94
CA PRO A 591 12.28 32.09 -24.98
C PRO A 591 12.74 31.22 -23.80
N GLU A 592 11.93 30.22 -23.44
CA GLU A 592 12.25 29.27 -22.37
C GLU A 592 13.47 28.42 -22.74
N ILE A 593 13.45 27.77 -23.91
CA ILE A 593 14.58 26.96 -24.39
C ILE A 593 15.80 27.84 -24.71
N ALA A 594 15.59 29.07 -25.17
CA ALA A 594 16.68 30.03 -25.37
C ALA A 594 17.45 30.34 -24.08
N LYS A 595 16.78 30.34 -22.91
CA LYS A 595 17.43 30.51 -21.61
C LYS A 595 18.37 29.34 -21.30
N TRP A 596 17.92 28.10 -21.48
CA TRP A 596 18.76 26.91 -21.30
C TRP A 596 19.99 26.91 -22.21
N LYS A 597 19.82 27.28 -23.48
CA LYS A 597 20.94 27.45 -24.44
C LYS A 597 21.95 28.49 -23.93
N LYS A 598 21.46 29.62 -23.39
CA LYS A 598 22.31 30.68 -22.82
C LYS A 598 23.07 30.21 -21.57
N ASP A 599 22.46 29.34 -20.77
CA ASP A 599 23.08 28.74 -19.58
C ASP A 599 24.10 27.62 -19.95
N GLY A 600 24.26 27.36 -21.25
CA GLY A 600 25.26 26.47 -21.83
C GLY A 600 24.78 25.03 -21.98
N TYR A 601 23.47 24.78 -22.01
CA TYR A 601 22.91 23.45 -22.22
C TYR A 601 22.88 23.07 -23.69
N THR A 602 23.30 21.83 -23.99
CA THR A 602 23.06 21.17 -25.27
C THR A 602 21.63 20.67 -25.30
N ILE A 603 20.87 21.06 -26.32
CA ILE A 603 19.44 20.77 -26.44
C ILE A 603 19.22 19.62 -27.42
N THR A 604 18.53 18.58 -26.99
CA THR A 604 18.16 17.41 -27.81
C THR A 604 16.64 17.35 -27.96
N PRO A 605 16.08 17.92 -29.05
CA PRO A 605 14.65 17.88 -29.32
C PRO A 605 14.21 16.55 -29.93
N VAL A 606 13.17 15.94 -29.34
CA VAL A 606 12.64 14.63 -29.74
C VAL A 606 11.12 14.67 -29.75
N LEU A 607 10.51 14.24 -30.85
CA LEU A 607 9.09 13.95 -30.94
C LEU A 607 8.84 12.52 -30.46
N VAL A 608 7.96 12.35 -29.47
CA VAL A 608 7.57 11.07 -28.87
C VAL A 608 6.11 10.79 -29.23
N VAL A 609 5.86 9.78 -30.06
CA VAL A 609 4.50 9.42 -30.50
C VAL A 609 4.12 8.05 -29.97
N VAL A 610 3.18 8.03 -29.02
CA VAL A 610 2.58 6.80 -28.50
C VAL A 610 1.42 6.39 -29.40
N VAL A 611 1.45 5.16 -29.91
CA VAL A 611 0.47 4.64 -30.86
C VAL A 611 -0.21 3.41 -30.26
N GLY A 612 -1.51 3.56 -29.97
CA GLY A 612 -2.43 2.49 -29.59
C GLY A 612 -2.03 1.69 -28.34
N SER A 613 -1.31 2.31 -27.40
CA SER A 613 -0.70 1.65 -26.24
C SER A 613 0.23 0.48 -26.61
N ARG A 614 0.85 0.52 -27.80
CA ARG A 614 1.71 -0.54 -28.31
C ARG A 614 3.07 -0.04 -28.73
N HIS A 615 3.10 1.00 -29.54
CA HIS A 615 4.34 1.49 -30.13
C HIS A 615 4.68 2.88 -29.60
N ILE A 616 5.97 3.13 -29.37
CA ILE A 616 6.50 4.48 -29.13
C ILE A 616 7.50 4.78 -30.25
N LEU A 617 7.18 5.78 -31.06
CA LEU A 617 8.06 6.32 -32.09
C LEU A 617 8.85 7.50 -31.51
N LEU A 618 10.16 7.50 -31.73
CA LEU A 618 11.07 8.61 -31.44
C LEU A 618 11.62 9.20 -32.72
N TRP A 619 11.46 10.51 -32.89
CA TRP A 619 11.93 11.22 -34.08
C TRP A 619 12.68 12.48 -33.65
N ASN A 620 13.98 12.58 -33.96
CA ASN A 620 14.71 13.77 -33.55
C ASN A 620 14.40 14.92 -34.50
N LEU A 621 14.59 16.13 -34.00
CA LEU A 621 14.55 17.32 -34.83
C LEU A 621 15.98 17.76 -35.16
N ASP A 622 16.30 17.85 -36.46
CA ASP A 622 17.53 18.45 -36.96
C ASP A 622 17.21 19.75 -37.72
N GLY A 623 17.69 20.87 -37.18
CA GLY A 623 17.31 22.19 -37.66
C GLY A 623 15.82 22.48 -37.45
N ASP A 624 15.07 22.57 -38.55
CA ASP A 624 13.64 22.87 -38.60
C ASP A 624 12.77 21.69 -39.06
N ARG A 625 13.37 20.48 -39.18
CA ARG A 625 12.69 19.29 -39.70
C ARG A 625 13.06 18.03 -38.93
N LEU A 626 12.17 17.05 -38.94
CA LEU A 626 12.45 15.74 -38.36
C LEU A 626 13.49 14.98 -39.22
N ASP A 627 14.45 14.33 -38.57
CA ASP A 627 15.60 13.69 -39.22
C ASP A 627 15.29 12.26 -39.72
N GLY A 628 15.71 11.92 -40.93
CA GLY A 628 15.64 10.53 -41.42
C GLY A 628 14.29 9.81 -41.22
N SER A 629 14.34 8.62 -40.60
CA SER A 629 13.17 7.82 -40.21
C SER A 629 13.08 7.71 -38.70
N PRO A 630 11.87 7.72 -38.10
CA PRO A 630 11.74 7.55 -36.67
C PRO A 630 12.17 6.14 -36.23
N ARG A 631 12.61 6.06 -34.99
CA ARG A 631 12.98 4.80 -34.33
C ARG A 631 11.79 4.30 -33.52
N LEU A 632 11.54 3.00 -33.57
CA LEU A 632 10.68 2.38 -32.56
C LEU A 632 11.50 2.12 -31.31
N CYS A 633 10.91 2.35 -30.14
CA CYS A 633 11.48 1.91 -28.88
C CYS A 633 11.31 0.38 -28.71
N PHE A 634 12.04 -0.42 -29.49
CA PHE A 634 12.18 -1.87 -29.27
C PHE A 634 13.65 -2.31 -29.41
N GLU A 635 14.35 -2.35 -28.27
CA GLU A 635 15.02 -3.51 -27.64
C GLU A 635 15.73 -3.04 -26.36
#